data_AF-A0A7V9NLC4-F1
#
_entry.id   AF-A0A7V9NLC4-F1
#
_cell.length_a   1.000
_cell.length_b   1.000
_cell.length_c   1.000
_cell.angle_alpha   90.00
_cell.angle_beta   90.00
_cell.angle_gamma   90.00
#
_symmetry.space_group_name_H-M   'P 1'
#
loop_
_entity.id
_entity.type
_entity.pdbx_description
1 polymer ?
#
loop_
_entity_poly.entity_id
_entity_poly.type
_entity_poly.pdbx_seq_one_letter_code
_entity_poly.pdbx_strand_id
1 'polypeptide(L)' 'MKKFIFITSEGETIAPNGSTVENEQVIGIVEGIDNEDEALKKLLQENPWIFDAEFNVAEFQTYQIL' A
#
# COMPACT_ATOMS: atom_id res chain seq x y z
N MET A 1 -15.18 6.41 12.17
CA MET A 1 -14.60 5.82 10.95
C MET A 1 -13.11 6.07 10.99
N LYS A 2 -12.32 5.05 10.68
CA LYS A 2 -10.86 5.10 10.74
C LYS A 2 -10.28 5.31 9.34
N LYS A 3 -8.99 5.58 9.32
CA LYS A 3 -8.17 5.70 8.12
C LYS A 3 -7.01 4.70 8.20
N PHE A 4 -6.70 4.06 7.08
CA PHE A 4 -5.64 3.06 6.98
C PHE A 4 -4.68 3.43 5.84
N ILE A 5 -3.39 3.18 6.04
CA ILE A 5 -2.36 3.26 5.01
C ILE A 5 -1.76 1.87 4.80
N PHE A 6 -1.57 1.52 3.53
CA PHE A 6 -0.91 0.28 3.12
C PHE A 6 0.42 0.62 2.47
N ILE A 7 1.49 0.00 2.95
CA ILE A 7 2.84 0.18 2.44
C ILE A 7 3.47 -1.16 2.08
N THR A 8 4.42 -1.13 1.14
CA THR A 8 5.21 -2.30 0.75
C THR A 8 6.69 -1.93 0.62
N SER A 9 7.55 -2.89 0.94
CA SER A 9 8.98 -2.84 0.62
C SER A 9 9.29 -3.43 -0.76
N GLU A 10 8.27 -3.88 -1.50
CA GLU A 10 8.44 -4.37 -2.87
C GLU A 10 8.78 -3.24 -3.85
N GLY A 11 9.51 -3.61 -4.90
CA GLY A 11 9.96 -2.71 -5.94
C GLY A 11 11.33 -2.08 -5.65
N GLU A 12 11.86 -1.37 -6.64
CA GLU A 12 13.10 -0.61 -6.50
C GLU A 12 12.80 0.88 -6.58
N THR A 13 13.44 1.68 -5.73
CA THR A 13 13.37 3.13 -5.83
C THR A 13 14.70 3.71 -6.29
N ILE A 14 14.63 4.52 -7.34
CA ILE A 14 15.78 5.23 -7.88
C ILE A 14 15.73 6.67 -7.38
N ALA A 15 16.72 7.06 -6.58
CA ALA A 15 16.89 8.42 -6.10
C ALA A 15 17.25 9.38 -7.25
N PRO A 16 17.10 10.72 -7.09
CA PRO A 16 17.39 11.69 -8.15
C PRO A 16 18.82 11.67 -8.69
N ASN A 17 19.76 11.11 -7.91
CA ASN A 17 21.16 10.92 -8.31
C ASN A 17 21.40 9.59 -9.07
N GLY A 18 20.35 8.82 -9.36
CA GLY A 18 20.40 7.54 -10.07
C GLY A 18 20.77 6.34 -9.20
N SER A 19 20.94 6.50 -7.89
CA SER A 19 21.21 5.38 -6.98
C SER A 19 19.93 4.64 -6.62
N THR A 20 19.99 3.31 -6.60
CA THR A 20 18.95 2.49 -5.96
C THR A 20 19.03 2.68 -4.44
N VAL A 21 17.88 2.90 -3.81
CA VAL A 21 17.75 3.05 -2.37
C VAL A 21 16.63 2.16 -1.84
N GLU A 22 16.84 1.64 -0.64
CA GLU A 22 15.78 0.98 0.12
C GLU A 22 14.68 1.98 0.47
N ASN A 23 13.43 1.57 0.33
CA ASN A 23 12.30 2.40 0.71
C ASN A 23 11.06 1.57 1.05
N GLU A 24 10.08 2.24 1.63
CA GLU A 24 8.71 1.76 1.74
C GLU A 24 7.85 2.62 0.79
N GLN A 25 7.04 1.97 -0.04
CA GLN A 25 6.14 2.61 -1.00
C GLN A 25 4.72 2.62 -0.47
N VAL A 26 4.02 3.74 -0.60
CA VAL A 26 2.58 3.80 -0.28
C VAL A 26 1.80 3.20 -1.44
N ILE A 27 1.11 2.09 -1.17
CA ILE A 27 0.20 1.46 -2.13
C ILE A 27 -1.13 2.21 -2.18
N GLY A 28 -1.62 2.63 -1.01
CA GLY A 28 -2.87 3.38 -0.96
C GLY A 28 -3.27 3.77 0.45
N ILE A 29 -4.26 4.66 0.50
CA ILE A 29 -4.85 5.16 1.73
C ILE A 29 -6.36 4.96 1.63
N VAL A 30 -6.93 4.28 2.63
CA VAL A 30 -8.36 3.97 2.68
C VAL A 30 -8.99 4.69 3.86
N GLU A 31 -10.08 5.41 3.58
CA GLU A 31 -10.85 6.17 4.56
C GLU A 31 -12.27 5.63 4.70
N GLY A 32 -12.88 5.89 5.86
CA GLY A 32 -14.29 5.63 6.08
C GLY A 32 -14.61 4.20 6.53
N ILE A 33 -13.63 3.47 7.09
CA ILE A 33 -13.73 2.03 7.38
C ILE A 33 -13.42 1.74 8.86
N ASP A 34 -14.00 0.66 9.41
CA ASP A 34 -13.90 0.37 10.85
C ASP A 34 -12.81 -0.64 11.23
N ASN A 35 -12.29 -1.43 10.27
CA ASN A 35 -11.24 -2.43 10.51
C ASN A 35 -10.33 -2.63 9.28
N GLU A 36 -9.21 -3.30 9.54
CA GLU A 36 -8.15 -3.55 8.55
C GLU A 36 -8.63 -4.43 7.37
N ASP A 37 -9.38 -5.50 7.64
CA ASP A 37 -9.87 -6.42 6.60
C ASP A 37 -10.78 -5.73 5.58
N GLU A 38 -11.70 -4.87 6.06
CA GLU A 38 -12.55 -4.05 5.21
C GLU A 38 -11.74 -3.03 4.42
N ALA A 39 -10.69 -2.45 5.04
CA ALA A 39 -9.85 -1.47 4.38
C ALA A 39 -9.05 -2.13 3.25
N LEU A 40 -8.51 -3.33 3.47
CA LEU A 40 -7.79 -4.08 2.45
C LEU A 40 -8.71 -4.47 1.29
N LYS A 41 -9.91 -4.97 1.57
CA LYS A 41 -10.90 -5.29 0.53
C LYS A 41 -11.23 -4.07 -0.32
N LYS A 42 -11.46 -2.92 0.32
CA LYS A 42 -11.75 -1.66 -0.39
C LYS A 42 -10.56 -1.20 -1.24
N LEU A 43 -9.34 -1.27 -0.71
CA LEU A 43 -8.12 -0.97 -1.45
C LEU A 43 -8.05 -1.78 -2.76
N LEU A 44 -8.18 -3.11 -2.66
CA LEU A 44 -8.05 -4.02 -3.79
C LEU A 44 -9.19 -3.89 -4.82
N GLN A 45 -10.40 -3.57 -4.36
CA GLN A 45 -11.55 -3.34 -5.24
C GLN A 45 -11.42 -2.02 -6.03
N GLU A 46 -10.92 -0.96 -5.39
CA GLU A 46 -10.77 0.36 -6.02
C GLU A 46 -9.48 0.47 -6.86
N ASN A 47 -8.51 -0.45 -6.66
CA ASN A 47 -7.20 -0.41 -7.31
C ASN A 47 -6.82 -1.75 -7.97
N PRO A 48 -7.48 -2.15 -9.08
CA PRO A 48 -7.14 -3.39 -9.80
C PRO A 48 -5.69 -3.46 -10.30
N TRP A 49 -5.06 -2.30 -10.53
CA TRP A 49 -3.67 -2.18 -10.96
C TRP A 49 -2.68 -2.86 -10.00
N ILE A 50 -3.05 -3.04 -8.72
CA ILE A 50 -2.20 -3.74 -7.74
C ILE A 50 -1.94 -5.18 -8.19
N PHE A 51 -2.94 -5.84 -8.75
CA PHE A 51 -2.80 -7.20 -9.30
C PHE A 51 -2.07 -7.20 -10.65
N ASP A 52 -2.37 -6.23 -11.50
CA ASP A 52 -1.72 -6.11 -12.81
C ASP A 52 -0.21 -5.83 -12.69
N ALA A 53 0.19 -5.14 -11.62
CA ALA A 53 1.59 -4.89 -11.25
C ALA A 53 2.24 -6.02 -10.43
N GLU A 54 1.51 -7.12 -10.21
CA GLU A 54 1.98 -8.34 -9.53
C GLU A 54 2.45 -8.15 -8.07
N PHE A 55 1.94 -7.16 -7.35
CA PHE A 55 2.26 -6.96 -5.94
C PHE A 55 1.79 -8.14 -5.08
N ASN A 56 2.63 -8.55 -4.13
CA ASN A 56 2.25 -9.56 -3.15
C ASN A 56 1.49 -8.90 -1.99
N VAL A 57 0.16 -8.96 -2.06
CA VAL A 57 -0.75 -8.41 -1.04
C VAL A 57 -0.44 -8.91 0.38
N ALA A 58 0.14 -10.11 0.53
CA ALA A 58 0.50 -10.65 1.85
C ALA A 58 1.73 -9.97 2.49
N GLU A 59 2.54 -9.26 1.71
CA GLU A 59 3.70 -8.50 2.17
C GLU A 59 3.34 -7.06 2.58
N PHE A 60 2.09 -6.63 2.34
CA PHE A 60 1.67 -5.29 2.69
C PHE A 60 1.66 -5.10 4.21
N GLN A 61 2.27 -4.01 4.66
CA GLN A 61 2.18 -3.53 6.03
C GLN A 61 1.01 -2.54 6.12
N THR A 62 0.14 -2.74 7.09
CA THR A 62 -1.02 -1.87 7.30
C THR A 62 -0.91 -1.12 8.62
N TYR A 63 -1.22 0.17 8.60
CA TYR A 63 -1.30 0.98 9.80
C TYR A 63 -2.60 1.77 9.83
N GLN A 64 -3.27 1.75 10.99
CA GLN A 64 -4.30 2.74 11.26
C GLN A 64 -3.63 4.09 11.47
N ILE A 65 -4.07 5.10 10.73
CA ILE A 65 -3.66 6.49 10.85
C ILE A 65 -4.87 7.34 11.27
N LEU A 66 -4.60 8.55 11.78
CA LEU A 66 -5.54 9.58 12.27
C LEU A 66 -7.02 9.16 12.39
#